data_AF-A0A7L0QM61-F1
#
_entry.id   AF-A0A7L0QM61-F1
#
_cell.length_a   1.000
_cell.length_b   1.000
_cell.length_c   1.000
_cell.angle_alpha   90.00
_cell.angle_beta   90.00
_cell.angle_gamma   90.00
#
_symmetry.space_group_name_H-M   'P 1'
#
loop_
_entity.id
_entity.type
_entity.pdbx_description
1 polymer ?
#
loop_
_entity_poly.entity_id
_entity_poly.type
_entity_poly.pdbx_seq_one_letter_code
_entity_poly.pdbx_strand_id
1 'polypeptide(L)'
;MAGVMFCEPRHLYNIINQYRWRSRLAEPNYLCLLDARSQYEFDDNHIVTAQRIVLNPAGQYVIPNPEELGYVRFCVVYDHDTGFLTDTQEEEEEKEEEEEEEETGTSSLVPLGAEEGDAIFHARNLEHFTRHPVLLLKGGYRRFSACYHFLKSHKTLWMPQELDTFQPYPVEILPAKLYMGNFKQASDKQIQKDLRIKALVNVSEQPVTLFAEEGESLHVPVPDSLEADLFSSFPTISHFIDAQLDVGAVLVFSSLGISRSSTAIMAYLMHSCRFSLQ
;
A
#
# COMPACT_ATOMS: atom_id res chain seq x y z
N MET A 1 3.00 -12.63 21.86
CA MET A 1 3.97 -12.30 20.80
C MET A 1 3.20 -11.68 19.66
N ALA A 2 3.74 -10.66 18.99
CA ALA A 2 3.01 -9.97 17.93
C ALA A 2 2.95 -10.78 16.63
N GLY A 3 3.90 -11.69 16.41
CA GLY A 3 3.94 -12.61 15.28
C GLY A 3 4.41 -11.96 13.98
N VAL A 4 4.42 -12.76 12.91
CA VAL A 4 4.73 -12.32 11.54
C VAL A 4 3.46 -12.44 10.69
N MET A 5 3.16 -11.42 9.89
CA MET A 5 2.02 -11.42 8.96
C MET A 5 2.46 -10.98 7.58
N PHE A 6 1.80 -11.46 6.53
CA PHE A 6 2.01 -10.94 5.19
C PHE A 6 1.30 -9.60 4.98
N CYS A 7 1.92 -8.71 4.20
CA CYS A 7 1.26 -7.52 3.69
C CYS A 7 1.34 -7.46 2.16
N GLU A 8 0.23 -7.08 1.53
CA GLU A 8 0.19 -6.83 0.09
C GLU A 8 0.97 -5.55 -0.27
N PRO A 9 1.55 -5.45 -1.47
CA PRO A 9 2.25 -4.25 -1.93
C PRO A 9 1.45 -2.95 -1.78
N ARG A 10 0.13 -2.99 -2.02
CA ARG A 10 -0.78 -1.85 -1.82
C ARG A 10 -0.81 -1.38 -0.36
N HIS A 11 -0.73 -2.31 0.59
CA HIS A 11 -0.71 -1.96 2.00
C HIS A 11 0.56 -1.16 2.32
N LEU A 12 1.74 -1.61 1.86
CA LEU A 12 2.98 -0.87 2.03
C LEU A 12 2.95 0.48 1.29
N TYR A 13 2.44 0.53 0.07
CA TYR A 13 2.25 1.77 -0.69
C TYR A 13 1.43 2.79 0.13
N ASN A 14 0.31 2.37 0.71
CA ASN A 14 -0.53 3.24 1.52
C ASN A 14 0.13 3.64 2.84
N ILE A 15 0.93 2.76 3.48
CA ILE A 15 1.73 3.11 4.66
C ILE A 15 2.75 4.21 4.32
N ILE A 16 3.50 4.06 3.23
CA ILE A 16 4.51 5.04 2.79
C ILE A 16 3.86 6.41 2.51
N ASN A 17 2.68 6.41 1.90
CA ASN A 17 2.03 7.63 1.43
C ASN A 17 1.06 8.28 2.43
N GLN A 18 1.02 7.87 3.69
CA GLN A 18 0.14 8.53 4.65
C GLN A 18 0.57 9.98 4.95
N TYR A 19 -0.43 10.86 5.00
CA TYR A 19 -0.25 12.30 5.18
C TYR A 19 -1.27 12.85 6.20
N ARG A 20 -0.84 13.82 7.02
CA ARG A 20 -1.75 14.67 7.82
C ARG A 20 -1.50 16.15 7.52
N TRP A 21 -0.41 16.66 8.07
CA TRP A 21 0.12 18.01 7.83
C TRP A 21 1.50 17.98 7.16
N ARG A 22 2.16 16.83 7.28
CA ARG A 22 3.42 16.43 6.67
C ARG A 22 3.37 14.91 6.43
N SER A 23 4.35 14.37 5.70
CA SER A 23 4.51 12.93 5.56
C SER A 23 4.62 12.25 6.93
N ARG A 24 3.91 11.14 7.11
CA ARG A 24 4.04 10.31 8.33
C ARG A 24 5.42 9.66 8.45
N LEU A 25 6.18 9.56 7.34
CA LEU A 25 7.54 9.02 7.33
C LEU A 25 8.52 9.85 8.16
N ALA A 26 8.23 11.14 8.39
CA ALA A 26 9.05 11.98 9.26
C ALA A 26 8.85 11.69 10.77
N GLU A 27 7.87 10.86 11.12
CA GLU A 27 7.67 10.43 12.50
C GLU A 27 8.59 9.23 12.82
N PRO A 28 9.47 9.33 13.84
CA PRO A 28 10.52 8.33 14.09
C PRO A 28 9.97 6.93 14.39
N ASN A 29 8.77 6.84 14.99
CA ASN A 29 8.17 5.57 15.41
C ASN A 29 7.08 5.09 14.44
N TYR A 30 7.04 5.60 13.21
CA TYR A 30 5.98 5.26 12.27
C TYR A 30 6.26 4.01 11.44
N LEU A 31 7.36 4.02 10.68
CA LEU A 31 7.72 2.96 9.74
C LEU A 31 9.19 2.61 9.88
N CYS A 32 9.47 1.33 10.11
CA CYS A 32 10.78 0.72 9.91
C CYS A 32 10.67 -0.22 8.71
N LEU A 33 11.28 0.15 7.58
CA LEU A 33 11.25 -0.63 6.36
C LEU A 33 12.64 -1.23 6.11
N LEU A 34 12.74 -2.56 6.11
CA LEU A 34 13.98 -3.30 6.10
C LEU A 34 14.14 -4.13 4.83
N ASP A 35 15.26 -3.92 4.15
CA ASP A 35 15.65 -4.65 2.95
C ASP A 35 16.64 -5.77 3.33
N ALA A 36 16.23 -7.02 3.10
CA ALA A 36 17.02 -8.22 3.36
C ALA A 36 17.93 -8.61 2.18
N ARG A 37 17.88 -7.90 1.06
CA ARG A 37 18.70 -8.20 -0.13
C ARG A 37 20.17 -7.84 0.08
N SER A 38 21.01 -8.28 -0.87
CA SER A 38 22.44 -7.98 -0.87
C SER A 38 22.72 -6.48 -0.96
N GLN A 39 23.91 -6.05 -0.51
CA GLN A 39 24.39 -4.67 -0.65
C GLN A 39 24.32 -4.20 -2.12
N TYR A 40 24.72 -5.06 -3.06
CA TYR A 40 24.72 -4.75 -4.48
C TYR A 40 23.31 -4.45 -5.00
N GLU A 41 22.32 -5.28 -4.65
CA GLU A 41 20.93 -5.05 -5.04
C GLU A 41 20.34 -3.81 -4.39
N PHE A 42 20.63 -3.56 -3.11
CA PHE A 42 20.16 -2.37 -2.40
C PHE A 42 20.72 -1.08 -3.02
N ASP A 43 22.00 -1.07 -3.39
CA ASP A 43 22.65 0.09 -4.01
C ASP A 43 22.15 0.33 -5.44
N ASP A 44 21.84 -0.74 -6.17
CA ASP A 44 21.25 -0.63 -7.51
C ASP A 44 19.85 0.01 -7.44
N ASN A 45 19.00 -0.42 -6.52
CA ASN A 45 17.71 0.22 -6.23
C ASN A 45 17.06 -0.40 -4.98
N HIS A 46 16.30 0.38 -4.24
CA HIS A 46 15.52 -0.08 -3.09
C HIS A 46 14.18 0.66 -2.99
N ILE A 47 13.27 0.18 -2.15
CA ILE A 47 12.03 0.91 -1.86
C ILE A 47 12.41 2.18 -1.09
N VAL A 48 11.78 3.31 -1.40
CA VAL A 48 12.03 4.58 -0.71
C VAL A 48 12.01 4.42 0.80
N THR A 49 12.95 5.08 1.49
CA THR A 49 13.16 4.99 2.97
C THR A 49 13.60 3.63 3.52
N ALA A 50 13.76 2.61 2.69
CA ALA A 50 14.22 1.31 3.16
C ALA A 50 15.66 1.38 3.69
N GLN A 51 15.91 0.65 4.77
CA GLN A 51 17.21 0.47 5.37
C GLN A 51 17.67 -0.96 5.12
N ARG A 52 18.89 -1.15 4.63
CA ARG A 52 19.40 -2.49 4.45
C ARG A 52 19.71 -3.13 5.80
N ILE A 53 19.36 -4.39 5.91
CA ILE A 53 19.80 -5.27 6.98
C ILE A 53 21.32 -5.45 6.91
N VAL A 54 22.00 -5.28 8.05
CA VAL A 54 23.46 -5.41 8.18
C VAL A 54 23.79 -6.65 8.99
N LEU A 55 24.78 -7.40 8.52
CA LEU A 55 25.39 -8.50 9.25
C LEU A 55 26.64 -8.00 9.98
N ASN A 56 26.86 -8.47 11.20
CA ASN A 56 28.10 -8.22 11.94
C ASN A 56 29.26 -9.05 11.33
N PRO A 57 30.53 -8.80 11.73
CA PRO A 57 31.68 -9.56 11.22
C PRO A 57 31.63 -11.07 11.52
N ALA A 58 30.77 -11.50 12.46
CA ALA A 58 30.53 -12.91 12.76
C ALA A 58 29.40 -13.52 11.91
N GLY A 59 28.87 -12.79 10.93
CA GLY A 59 27.80 -13.22 10.04
C GLY A 59 26.39 -13.19 10.67
N GLN A 60 26.23 -12.60 11.85
CA GLN A 60 24.94 -12.51 12.54
C GLN A 60 24.25 -11.19 12.23
N TYR A 61 22.93 -11.24 12.10
CA TYR A 61 22.09 -10.07 11.90
C TYR A 61 22.21 -9.05 13.04
N VAL A 62 22.43 -7.78 12.69
CA VAL A 62 22.37 -6.66 13.63
C VAL A 62 20.96 -6.10 13.63
N ILE A 63 20.30 -6.22 14.77
CA ILE A 63 18.95 -5.69 14.97
C ILE A 63 19.02 -4.15 15.02
N PRO A 64 18.29 -3.44 14.15
CA PRO A 64 18.17 -1.99 14.21
C PRO A 64 17.56 -1.59 15.55
N ASN A 65 18.20 -0.64 16.23
CA ASN A 65 17.84 -0.06 17.53
C ASN A 65 16.66 -0.77 18.25
N PRO A 66 16.92 -1.87 19.00
CA PRO A 66 15.88 -2.72 19.59
C PRO A 66 14.87 -1.97 20.46
N GLU A 67 15.29 -0.88 21.12
CA GLU A 67 14.43 -0.06 21.94
C GLU A 67 13.39 0.70 21.11
N GLU A 68 13.77 1.21 19.93
CA GLU A 68 12.88 1.93 19.03
C GLU A 68 11.87 0.98 18.36
N LEU A 69 12.29 -0.23 17.99
CA LEU A 69 11.40 -1.25 17.41
C LEU A 69 10.19 -1.56 18.30
N GLY A 70 10.36 -1.44 19.63
CA GLY A 70 9.27 -1.61 20.59
C GLY A 70 8.16 -0.56 20.47
N TYR A 71 8.43 0.59 19.82
CA TYR A 71 7.48 1.69 19.62
C TYR A 71 7.08 1.89 18.17
N VAL A 72 7.75 1.22 17.22
CA VAL A 72 7.46 1.32 15.79
C VAL A 72 6.06 0.78 15.50
N ARG A 73 5.24 1.58 14.82
CA ARG A 73 3.88 1.21 14.42
C ARG A 73 3.85 0.16 13.30
N PHE A 74 4.72 0.31 12.30
CA PHE A 74 4.85 -0.60 11.17
C PHE A 74 6.30 -1.05 11.02
N CYS A 75 6.58 -2.32 11.25
CA CYS A 75 7.86 -2.94 10.91
C CYS A 75 7.63 -3.82 9.68
N VAL A 76 8.30 -3.51 8.56
CA VAL A 76 8.11 -4.20 7.28
C VAL A 76 9.45 -4.74 6.80
N VAL A 77 9.50 -6.02 6.42
CA VAL A 77 10.69 -6.69 5.90
C VAL A 77 10.39 -7.23 4.51
N TYR A 78 11.38 -7.14 3.61
CA TYR A 78 11.28 -7.71 2.26
C TYR A 78 12.63 -8.21 1.76
N ASP A 79 12.62 -9.24 0.92
CA ASP A 79 13.76 -9.73 0.14
C ASP A 79 13.51 -9.46 -1.37
N HIS A 80 14.22 -10.16 -2.25
CA HIS A 80 14.02 -10.02 -3.69
C HIS A 80 12.64 -10.51 -4.14
N ASP A 81 12.22 -11.69 -3.68
CA ASP A 81 10.97 -12.35 -4.05
C ASP A 81 10.51 -13.25 -2.90
N THR A 82 9.74 -12.67 -1.98
CA THR A 82 9.11 -13.43 -0.91
C THR A 82 8.09 -14.36 -1.56
N GLY A 83 8.49 -15.62 -1.74
CA GLY A 83 7.68 -16.64 -2.40
C GLY A 83 6.25 -16.70 -1.87
N PHE A 84 5.31 -17.05 -2.74
CA PHE A 84 3.95 -17.41 -2.34
C PHE A 84 4.03 -18.66 -1.45
N LEU A 85 4.04 -18.48 -0.13
CA LEU A 85 3.45 -19.50 0.74
C LEU A 85 1.96 -19.46 0.40
N THR A 86 1.52 -20.51 -0.31
CA THR A 86 0.20 -20.70 -0.90
C THR A 86 -0.94 -20.12 -0.05
N ASP A 87 -1.73 -19.22 -0.64
CA ASP A 87 -3.09 -18.93 -0.19
C ASP A 87 -3.93 -20.21 -0.44
N THR A 88 -3.81 -21.21 0.43
CA THR A 88 -4.85 -22.24 0.53
C THR A 88 -5.91 -21.72 1.48
N GLN A 89 -6.91 -21.06 0.91
CA GLN A 89 -8.34 -21.17 1.21
C GLN A 89 -9.03 -19.93 0.65
N GLU A 90 -10.03 -20.18 -0.18
CA GLU A 90 -10.96 -19.25 -0.83
C GLU A 90 -10.76 -19.15 -2.35
N GLU A 91 -10.97 -20.27 -3.05
CA GLU A 91 -11.76 -20.37 -4.27
C GLU A 91 -11.78 -21.85 -4.73
N GLU A 92 -12.90 -22.28 -5.31
CA GLU A 92 -13.27 -23.64 -5.78
C GLU A 92 -13.84 -24.60 -4.72
N GLU A 93 -15.00 -25.23 -4.88
CA GLU A 93 -16.20 -25.06 -5.71
C GLU A 93 -17.18 -26.14 -5.21
N GLU A 94 -18.49 -25.87 -5.20
CA GLU A 94 -19.52 -26.91 -5.14
C GLU A 94 -19.37 -27.82 -6.37
N LYS A 95 -18.89 -29.06 -6.18
CA LYS A 95 -19.27 -30.23 -7.00
C LYS A 95 -19.17 -31.50 -6.16
N GLU A 96 -20.33 -32.00 -5.73
CA GLU A 96 -20.53 -33.40 -5.36
C GLU A 96 -20.45 -34.26 -6.63
N GLU A 97 -19.69 -35.36 -6.60
CA GLU A 97 -20.20 -36.74 -6.71
C GLU A 97 -19.03 -37.76 -6.82
N GLU A 98 -19.02 -38.66 -5.83
CA GLU A 98 -18.65 -40.09 -5.79
C GLU A 98 -17.47 -40.65 -6.62
N GLU A 99 -16.47 -41.22 -5.93
CA GLU A 99 -16.10 -42.66 -6.01
C GLU A 99 -15.11 -43.06 -4.89
N GLU A 100 -15.13 -44.35 -4.55
CA GLU A 100 -14.72 -44.99 -3.28
C GLU A 100 -13.21 -45.23 -3.07
N GLU A 101 -12.85 -45.30 -1.78
CA GLU A 101 -11.77 -46.04 -1.07
C GLU A 101 -10.38 -46.24 -1.72
N GLU A 102 -9.34 -45.69 -1.06
CA GLU A 102 -8.24 -46.49 -0.51
C GLU A 102 -7.52 -45.73 0.63
N GLU A 103 -7.50 -46.32 1.84
CA GLU A 103 -6.69 -45.87 2.97
C GLU A 103 -5.21 -46.13 2.69
N THR A 104 -4.42 -45.07 2.48
CA THR A 104 -3.00 -45.09 2.83
C THR A 104 -2.64 -43.83 3.59
N GLY A 105 -2.44 -44.00 4.90
CA GLY A 105 -1.89 -42.96 5.77
C GLY A 105 -0.51 -42.54 5.27
N THR A 106 -0.44 -41.35 4.70
CA THR A 106 0.82 -40.67 4.43
C THR A 106 0.83 -39.40 5.26
N SER A 107 1.48 -39.50 6.42
CA SER A 107 2.07 -38.36 7.11
C SER A 107 2.76 -37.48 6.07
N SER A 108 2.17 -36.33 5.76
CA SER A 108 2.77 -35.31 4.91
C SER A 108 3.94 -34.71 5.66
N LEU A 109 5.06 -35.43 5.63
CA LEU A 109 6.37 -34.92 5.94
C LEU A 109 6.60 -33.72 5.02
N VAL A 110 6.57 -32.54 5.62
CA VAL A 110 7.08 -31.30 5.04
C VAL A 110 8.44 -31.61 4.42
N PRO A 111 8.68 -31.30 3.12
CA PRO A 111 10.01 -31.45 2.57
C PRO A 111 10.96 -30.55 3.37
N LEU A 112 11.87 -31.16 4.13
CA LEU A 112 13.07 -30.49 4.63
C LEU A 112 13.86 -30.01 3.40
N GLY A 113 13.67 -28.77 2.96
CA GLY A 113 14.42 -28.27 1.80
C GLY A 113 14.01 -26.95 1.16
N ALA A 114 12.92 -26.28 1.59
CA ALA A 114 12.76 -24.87 1.24
C ALA A 114 13.57 -24.06 2.25
N GLU A 115 14.75 -23.56 1.86
CA GLU A 115 15.47 -22.56 2.65
C GLU A 115 14.48 -21.44 3.00
N GLU A 116 14.25 -21.20 4.30
CA GLU A 116 13.38 -20.10 4.73
C GLU A 116 13.95 -18.81 4.13
N GLY A 117 13.17 -18.12 3.29
CA GLY A 117 13.65 -16.91 2.61
C GLY A 117 14.19 -15.88 3.61
N ASP A 118 15.25 -15.18 3.22
CA ASP A 118 16.01 -14.27 4.11
C ASP A 118 15.09 -13.32 4.89
N ALA A 119 14.05 -12.77 4.24
CA ALA A 119 13.11 -11.88 4.89
C ALA A 119 12.26 -12.55 5.98
N ILE A 120 11.86 -13.83 5.82
CA ILE A 120 11.14 -14.61 6.83
C ILE A 120 12.03 -14.82 8.06
N PHE A 121 13.29 -15.21 7.83
CA PHE A 121 14.26 -15.40 8.90
C PHE A 121 14.45 -14.13 9.72
N HIS A 122 14.63 -12.98 9.06
CA HIS A 122 14.75 -11.69 9.74
C HIS A 122 13.47 -11.28 10.47
N ALA A 123 12.29 -11.51 9.87
CA ALA A 123 11.01 -11.15 10.49
C ALA A 123 10.76 -11.90 11.81
N ARG A 124 11.07 -13.20 11.87
CA ARG A 124 10.96 -13.99 13.12
C ARG A 124 11.90 -13.51 14.22
N ASN A 125 13.10 -13.07 13.86
CA ASN A 125 14.02 -12.50 14.84
C ASN A 125 13.52 -11.16 15.38
N LEU A 126 12.87 -10.35 14.53
CA LEU A 126 12.34 -9.03 14.88
C LEU A 126 11.06 -9.08 15.74
N GLU A 127 10.25 -10.14 15.64
CA GLU A 127 8.95 -10.24 16.35
C GLU A 127 9.07 -10.15 17.88
N HIS A 128 10.25 -10.43 18.42
CA HIS A 128 10.57 -10.36 19.84
C HIS A 128 10.79 -8.92 20.33
N PHE A 129 11.03 -7.99 19.40
CA PHE A 129 11.36 -6.59 19.68
C PHE A 129 10.21 -5.64 19.34
N THR A 130 9.20 -6.10 18.62
CA THR A 130 8.05 -5.28 18.21
C THR A 130 6.81 -5.56 19.06
N ARG A 131 5.99 -4.52 19.27
CA ARG A 131 4.64 -4.67 19.87
C ARG A 131 3.57 -5.02 18.84
N HIS A 132 3.81 -4.65 17.58
CA HIS A 132 2.95 -4.93 16.44
C HIS A 132 3.55 -6.04 15.57
N PRO A 133 2.72 -6.81 14.83
CA PRO A 133 3.23 -7.88 14.00
C PRO A 133 4.23 -7.36 12.97
N VAL A 134 5.29 -8.13 12.71
CA VAL A 134 6.24 -7.82 11.64
C VAL A 134 5.59 -8.16 10.32
N LEU A 135 5.53 -7.19 9.41
CA LEU A 135 4.90 -7.33 8.11
C LEU A 135 5.92 -7.82 7.08
N LEU A 136 5.63 -8.93 6.43
CA LEU A 136 6.43 -9.49 5.37
C LEU A 136 5.82 -9.13 4.01
N LEU A 137 6.59 -8.45 3.16
CA LEU A 137 6.08 -7.97 1.88
C LEU A 137 5.89 -9.11 0.89
N LYS A 138 4.64 -9.40 0.51
CA LYS A 138 4.29 -10.50 -0.41
C LYS A 138 4.84 -10.24 -1.82
N GLY A 139 5.61 -11.18 -2.35
CA GLY A 139 6.32 -11.05 -3.64
C GLY A 139 7.54 -10.12 -3.61
N GLY A 140 8.00 -9.73 -2.42
CA GLY A 140 9.24 -9.00 -2.18
C GLY A 140 9.39 -7.69 -2.95
N TYR A 141 10.64 -7.31 -3.17
CA TYR A 141 11.02 -6.14 -3.96
C TYR A 141 10.51 -6.26 -5.41
N ARG A 142 10.61 -7.44 -6.03
CA ARG A 142 10.24 -7.65 -7.44
C ARG A 142 8.80 -7.22 -7.71
N ARG A 143 7.84 -7.69 -6.91
CA ARG A 143 6.42 -7.37 -7.10
C ARG A 143 6.11 -5.92 -6.77
N PHE A 144 6.60 -5.41 -5.63
CA PHE A 144 6.36 -4.03 -5.23
C PHE A 144 6.89 -3.04 -6.28
N SER A 145 8.10 -3.28 -6.75
CA SER A 145 8.79 -2.39 -7.68
C SER A 145 8.23 -2.46 -9.11
N ALA A 146 7.52 -3.54 -9.46
CA ALA A 146 6.73 -3.63 -10.68
C ALA A 146 5.42 -2.82 -10.60
N CYS A 147 4.74 -2.84 -9.45
CA CYS A 147 3.51 -2.08 -9.22
C CYS A 147 3.76 -0.59 -8.99
N TYR A 148 4.81 -0.24 -8.24
CA TYR A 148 5.09 1.12 -7.76
C TYR A 148 6.52 1.55 -8.11
N HIS A 149 6.87 1.48 -9.39
CA HIS A 149 8.22 1.79 -9.88
C HIS A 149 8.71 3.21 -9.53
N PHE A 150 7.78 4.15 -9.32
CA PHE A 150 8.06 5.54 -8.95
C PHE A 150 8.40 5.72 -7.45
N LEU A 151 8.28 4.67 -6.64
CA LEU A 151 8.76 4.63 -5.25
C LEU A 151 10.12 3.92 -5.11
N LYS A 152 10.80 3.65 -6.22
CA LYS A 152 12.19 3.19 -6.23
C LYS A 152 13.12 4.35 -5.89
N SER A 153 14.16 4.07 -5.10
CA SER A 153 15.23 5.01 -4.78
C SER A 153 16.59 4.38 -4.97
N HIS A 154 17.56 5.21 -5.33
CA HIS A 154 19.00 4.89 -5.32
C HIS A 154 19.73 5.58 -4.15
N LYS A 155 19.02 6.43 -3.42
CA LYS A 155 19.55 7.21 -2.30
C LYS A 155 18.77 6.84 -1.04
N THR A 156 19.51 6.48 -0.02
CA THR A 156 18.89 6.22 1.27
C THR A 156 18.51 7.54 1.92
N LEU A 157 17.20 7.77 2.07
CA LEU A 157 16.66 8.94 2.76
C LEU A 157 16.73 8.69 4.26
N TRP A 158 17.60 9.42 4.95
CA TRP A 158 17.82 9.22 6.40
C TRP A 158 17.55 10.47 7.21
N MET A 159 17.70 11.65 6.62
CA MET A 159 17.59 12.87 7.40
C MET A 159 16.12 13.22 7.62
N PRO A 160 15.70 13.57 8.85
CA PRO A 160 14.33 14.01 9.12
C PRO A 160 13.85 15.11 8.16
N GLN A 161 14.75 16.01 7.75
CA GLN A 161 14.49 17.06 6.78
C GLN A 161 14.14 16.51 5.39
N GLU A 162 14.81 15.46 4.92
CA GLU A 162 14.51 14.80 3.64
C GLU A 162 13.13 14.14 3.71
N LEU A 163 12.83 13.46 4.81
CA LEU A 163 11.54 12.81 5.05
C LEU A 163 10.38 13.82 5.18
N ASP A 164 10.63 14.99 5.77
CA ASP A 164 9.66 16.10 5.84
C ASP A 164 9.31 16.64 4.44
N THR A 165 10.27 16.63 3.50
CA THR A 165 10.06 17.09 2.12
C THR A 165 9.41 16.07 1.21
N PHE A 166 9.31 14.80 1.64
CA PHE A 166 8.69 13.74 0.87
C PHE A 166 7.27 14.12 0.45
N GLN A 167 6.99 14.07 -0.84
CA GLN A 167 5.67 14.36 -1.40
C GLN A 167 4.93 13.03 -1.59
N PRO A 168 3.97 12.70 -0.72
CA PRO A 168 3.25 11.45 -0.82
C PRO A 168 2.30 11.45 -2.02
N TYR A 169 2.12 10.28 -2.61
CA TYR A 169 1.11 10.02 -3.61
C TYR A 169 -0.30 9.91 -2.98
N PRO A 170 -1.37 10.05 -3.76
CA PRO A 170 -2.73 9.72 -3.33
C PRO A 170 -2.83 8.31 -2.74
N VAL A 171 -3.72 8.13 -1.76
CA VAL A 171 -4.00 6.80 -1.21
C VAL A 171 -4.69 5.94 -2.27
N GLU A 172 -4.28 4.69 -2.38
CA GLU A 172 -4.86 3.73 -3.31
C GLU A 172 -6.00 2.99 -2.64
N ILE A 173 -7.22 3.20 -3.15
CA ILE A 173 -8.45 2.61 -2.63
C ILE A 173 -8.72 1.27 -3.34
N LEU A 174 -8.79 1.28 -4.67
CA LEU A 174 -8.88 0.07 -5.49
C LEU A 174 -7.56 -0.10 -6.27
N PRO A 175 -7.00 -1.33 -6.32
CA PRO A 175 -5.68 -1.55 -6.91
C PRO A 175 -5.61 -1.06 -8.37
N ALA A 176 -4.65 -0.16 -8.64
CA ALA A 176 -4.38 0.46 -9.94
C ALA A 176 -5.58 1.18 -10.60
N LYS A 177 -6.67 1.43 -9.86
CA LYS A 177 -7.97 1.83 -10.42
C LYS A 177 -8.56 3.06 -9.78
N LEU A 178 -8.57 3.15 -8.44
CA LEU A 178 -9.23 4.24 -7.73
C LEU A 178 -8.31 4.79 -6.65
N TYR A 179 -8.04 6.08 -6.73
CA TYR A 179 -7.20 6.82 -5.81
C TYR A 179 -7.99 7.94 -5.14
N MET A 180 -7.58 8.27 -3.91
CA MET A 180 -8.09 9.42 -3.17
C MET A 180 -6.96 10.35 -2.77
N GLY A 181 -7.12 11.65 -3.01
CA GLY A 181 -6.07 12.62 -2.72
C GLY A 181 -6.57 14.03 -2.46
N ASN A 182 -5.63 14.96 -2.43
CA ASN A 182 -5.88 16.39 -2.28
C ASN A 182 -5.64 17.16 -3.59
N PHE A 183 -5.97 18.44 -3.59
CA PHE A 183 -5.80 19.32 -4.74
C PHE A 183 -4.36 19.36 -5.27
N LYS A 184 -3.36 19.39 -4.38
CA LYS A 184 -1.95 19.46 -4.77
C LYS A 184 -1.55 18.20 -5.55
N GLN A 185 -1.96 17.03 -5.07
CA GLN A 185 -1.70 15.75 -5.73
C GLN A 185 -2.44 15.65 -7.07
N ALA A 186 -3.70 16.10 -7.10
CA ALA A 186 -4.49 16.11 -8.33
C ALA A 186 -3.95 17.07 -9.40
N SER A 187 -3.24 18.13 -9.00
CA SER A 187 -2.64 19.10 -9.92
C SER A 187 -1.23 18.71 -10.38
N ASP A 188 -0.65 17.65 -9.80
CA ASP A 188 0.71 17.21 -10.10
C ASP A 188 0.73 16.27 -11.32
N LYS A 189 1.32 16.76 -12.42
CA LYS A 189 1.41 16.01 -13.68
C LYS A 189 2.24 14.72 -13.56
N GLN A 190 3.25 14.71 -12.69
CA GLN A 190 4.08 13.54 -12.49
C GLN A 190 3.28 12.45 -11.77
N ILE A 191 2.51 12.81 -10.73
CA ILE A 191 1.59 11.89 -10.05
C ILE A 191 0.56 11.33 -11.03
N GLN A 192 -0.07 12.19 -11.84
CA GLN A 192 -1.04 11.74 -12.84
C GLN A 192 -0.43 10.74 -13.84
N LYS A 193 0.80 10.99 -14.28
CA LYS A 193 1.52 10.11 -15.21
C LYS A 193 1.89 8.78 -14.57
N ASP A 194 2.48 8.82 -13.37
CA ASP A 194 2.97 7.64 -12.66
C ASP A 194 1.82 6.70 -12.27
N LEU A 195 0.69 7.27 -11.82
CA LEU A 195 -0.52 6.52 -11.46
C LEU A 195 -1.46 6.26 -12.64
N ARG A 196 -1.11 6.74 -13.85
CA ARG A 196 -1.91 6.63 -15.08
C ARG A 196 -3.35 7.12 -14.89
N ILE A 197 -3.50 8.28 -14.23
CA ILE A 197 -4.79 8.91 -14.00
C ILE A 197 -5.39 9.35 -15.34
N LYS A 198 -6.60 8.86 -15.64
CA LYS A 198 -7.39 9.21 -16.83
C LYS A 198 -8.70 9.91 -16.51
N ALA A 199 -9.10 9.94 -15.24
CA ALA A 199 -10.25 10.73 -14.83
C ALA A 199 -10.06 11.40 -13.46
N LEU A 200 -10.63 12.60 -13.33
CA LEU A 200 -10.56 13.41 -12.12
C LEU A 200 -11.96 13.71 -11.59
N VAL A 201 -12.18 13.47 -10.30
CA VAL A 201 -13.41 13.88 -9.60
C VAL A 201 -13.07 14.92 -8.55
N ASN A 202 -13.39 16.18 -8.83
CA ASN A 202 -13.20 17.29 -7.89
C ASN A 202 -14.47 17.46 -7.04
N VAL A 203 -14.38 17.18 -5.74
CA VAL A 203 -15.46 17.39 -4.77
C VAL A 203 -15.12 18.58 -3.87
N SER A 204 -15.02 19.77 -4.48
CA SER A 204 -14.76 21.02 -3.76
C SER A 204 -15.47 22.21 -4.40
N GLU A 205 -15.68 23.29 -3.64
CA GLU A 205 -16.37 24.49 -4.14
C GLU A 205 -15.70 25.11 -5.35
N GLN A 206 -14.38 25.19 -5.34
CA GLN A 206 -13.67 25.90 -6.39
C GLN A 206 -13.64 25.05 -7.66
N PRO A 207 -14.16 25.56 -8.79
CA PRO A 207 -13.92 24.93 -10.07
C PRO A 207 -12.43 25.03 -10.38
N VAL A 208 -11.87 23.94 -10.87
CA VAL A 208 -10.48 23.91 -11.27
C VAL A 208 -10.44 23.34 -12.67
N THR A 209 -9.82 24.08 -13.59
CA THR A 209 -9.44 23.56 -14.89
C THR A 209 -8.23 22.66 -14.73
N LEU A 210 -8.43 21.48 -14.15
CA LEU A 210 -7.47 20.39 -14.20
C LEU A 210 -7.88 19.47 -15.32
N PHE A 211 -7.05 19.42 -16.35
CA PHE A 211 -7.18 18.42 -17.39
C PHE A 211 -6.18 17.32 -17.06
N ALA A 212 -6.67 16.10 -16.85
CA ALA A 212 -5.85 14.97 -17.26
C ALA A 212 -5.62 15.18 -18.76
N GLU A 213 -4.37 15.22 -19.22
CA GLU A 213 -4.02 15.71 -20.58
C GLU A 213 -4.76 14.96 -21.72
N GLU A 214 -5.41 13.83 -21.40
CA GLU A 214 -6.26 13.00 -22.29
C GLU A 214 -7.48 12.38 -21.55
N GLY A 215 -7.99 13.04 -20.51
CA GLY A 215 -8.94 12.41 -19.58
C GLY A 215 -10.22 13.21 -19.32
N GLU A 216 -11.19 12.52 -18.72
CA GLU A 216 -12.48 13.10 -18.32
C GLU A 216 -12.41 13.76 -16.94
N SER A 217 -13.27 14.73 -16.69
CA SER A 217 -13.34 15.38 -15.38
C SER A 217 -14.77 15.62 -14.94
N LEU A 218 -15.04 15.32 -13.68
CA LEU A 218 -16.30 15.62 -13.01
C LEU A 218 -16.03 16.63 -11.89
N HIS A 219 -16.74 17.76 -11.91
CA HIS A 219 -16.72 18.73 -10.83
C HIS A 219 -18.05 18.70 -10.07
N VAL A 220 -17.97 18.46 -8.77
CA VAL A 220 -19.09 18.47 -7.82
C VAL A 220 -18.87 19.62 -6.84
N PRO A 221 -19.47 20.79 -7.07
CA PRO A 221 -19.24 21.99 -6.27
C PRO A 221 -19.95 21.89 -4.91
N VAL A 222 -19.22 21.47 -3.87
CA VAL A 222 -19.78 21.28 -2.52
C VAL A 222 -18.87 21.91 -1.44
N PRO A 223 -19.41 22.74 -0.54
CA PRO A 223 -18.68 23.30 0.59
C PRO A 223 -18.30 22.23 1.62
N ASP A 224 -17.21 22.47 2.34
CA ASP A 224 -16.80 21.61 3.47
C ASP A 224 -17.53 22.06 4.74
N SER A 225 -18.86 21.89 4.77
CA SER A 225 -19.71 22.24 5.91
C SER A 225 -20.67 21.10 6.24
N LEU A 226 -21.18 21.09 7.48
CA LEU A 226 -22.09 20.04 7.96
C LEU A 226 -23.46 20.11 7.28
N GLU A 227 -23.83 21.28 6.78
CA GLU A 227 -25.10 21.58 6.12
C GLU A 227 -25.04 21.32 4.61
N ALA A 228 -23.85 21.04 4.07
CA ALA A 228 -23.63 20.82 2.66
C ALA A 228 -24.23 19.48 2.20
N ASP A 229 -25.08 19.50 1.18
CA ASP A 229 -25.64 18.27 0.61
C ASP A 229 -24.69 17.63 -0.40
N LEU A 230 -23.87 16.69 0.08
CA LEU A 230 -23.08 15.80 -0.77
C LEU A 230 -23.86 14.55 -1.19
N PHE A 231 -24.91 14.18 -0.45
CA PHE A 231 -25.66 12.94 -0.64
C PHE A 231 -26.32 12.88 -2.01
N SER A 232 -26.94 13.98 -2.44
CA SER A 232 -27.58 14.09 -3.76
C SER A 232 -26.60 13.88 -4.93
N SER A 233 -25.29 14.03 -4.70
CA SER A 233 -24.27 13.86 -5.73
C SER A 233 -23.71 12.43 -5.81
N PHE A 234 -23.96 11.57 -4.81
CA PHE A 234 -23.39 10.21 -4.77
C PHE A 234 -23.73 9.35 -6.00
N PRO A 235 -24.96 9.33 -6.53
CA PRO A 235 -25.26 8.54 -7.72
C PRO A 235 -24.44 9.00 -8.94
N THR A 236 -24.32 10.31 -9.13
CA THR A 236 -23.54 10.90 -10.22
C THR A 236 -22.06 10.58 -10.10
N ILE A 237 -21.49 10.72 -8.89
CA ILE A 237 -20.09 10.39 -8.62
C ILE A 237 -19.84 8.91 -8.88
N SER A 238 -20.72 8.03 -8.36
CA SER A 238 -20.53 6.57 -8.49
C SER A 238 -20.61 6.13 -9.95
N HIS A 239 -21.62 6.62 -10.68
CA HIS A 239 -21.77 6.34 -12.11
C HIS A 239 -20.56 6.81 -12.92
N PHE A 240 -20.03 8.00 -12.63
CA PHE A 240 -18.84 8.50 -13.29
C PHE A 240 -17.61 7.64 -12.98
N ILE A 241 -17.40 7.24 -11.71
CA ILE A 241 -16.28 6.35 -11.35
C ILE A 241 -16.41 5.05 -12.14
N ASP A 242 -17.56 4.36 -12.06
CA ASP A 242 -17.79 3.09 -12.75
C ASP A 242 -17.53 3.19 -14.27
N ALA A 243 -17.99 4.27 -14.91
CA ALA A 243 -17.78 4.49 -16.35
C ALA A 243 -16.31 4.72 -16.74
N GLN A 244 -15.47 5.18 -15.82
CA GLN A 244 -14.07 5.52 -16.09
C GLN A 244 -13.08 4.43 -15.66
N LEU A 245 -13.48 3.50 -14.79
CA LEU A 245 -12.60 2.44 -14.26
C LEU A 245 -12.01 1.51 -15.32
N ASP A 246 -12.66 1.37 -16.48
CA ASP A 246 -12.16 0.56 -17.61
C ASP A 246 -11.26 1.36 -18.56
N VAL A 247 -11.32 2.69 -18.51
CA VAL A 247 -10.50 3.60 -19.34
C VAL A 247 -9.13 3.83 -18.70
N GLY A 248 -9.11 3.98 -17.38
CA GLY A 248 -7.87 4.16 -16.61
C GLY A 248 -8.14 4.50 -15.16
N ALA A 249 -7.10 4.92 -14.44
CA ALA A 249 -7.24 5.22 -13.03
C ALA A 249 -8.03 6.51 -12.79
N VAL A 250 -8.91 6.49 -11.78
CA VAL A 250 -9.71 7.62 -11.34
C VAL A 250 -9.12 8.18 -10.05
N LEU A 251 -8.92 9.50 -9.99
CA LEU A 251 -8.52 10.20 -8.77
C LEU A 251 -9.67 11.08 -8.27
N VAL A 252 -10.21 10.72 -7.10
CA VAL A 252 -11.21 11.51 -6.38
C VAL A 252 -10.49 12.40 -5.37
N PHE A 253 -10.69 13.70 -5.45
CA PHE A 253 -10.00 14.64 -4.57
C PHE A 253 -10.91 15.77 -4.08
N SER A 254 -10.49 16.36 -2.98
CA SER A 254 -11.05 17.60 -2.42
C SER A 254 -9.90 18.54 -2.07
N SER A 255 -10.16 19.67 -1.40
CA SER A 255 -9.11 20.64 -1.06
C SER A 255 -7.97 19.99 -0.26
N LEU A 256 -8.31 19.24 0.79
CA LEU A 256 -7.33 18.59 1.69
C LEU A 256 -7.29 17.06 1.55
N GLY A 257 -8.26 16.45 0.87
CA GLY A 257 -8.30 14.99 0.72
C GLY A 257 -8.72 14.23 1.99
N ILE A 258 -9.49 14.87 2.89
CA ILE A 258 -9.81 14.32 4.22
C ILE A 258 -11.31 14.07 4.42
N SER A 259 -12.18 15.04 4.06
CA SER A 259 -13.61 15.04 4.37
C SER A 259 -14.44 14.63 3.15
N ARG A 260 -14.77 15.59 2.27
CA ARG A 260 -15.63 15.40 1.08
C ARG A 260 -15.22 14.25 0.17
N SER A 261 -13.93 14.15 -0.17
CA SER A 261 -13.41 13.07 -1.02
C SER A 261 -13.54 11.70 -0.34
N SER A 262 -13.28 11.61 0.97
CA SER A 262 -13.46 10.38 1.75
C SER A 262 -14.92 9.97 1.78
N THR A 263 -15.83 10.91 2.05
CA THR A 263 -17.27 10.67 2.06
C THR A 263 -17.76 10.18 0.70
N ALA A 264 -17.31 10.79 -0.40
CA ALA A 264 -17.65 10.36 -1.76
C ALA A 264 -17.12 8.95 -2.08
N ILE A 265 -15.87 8.64 -1.72
CA ILE A 265 -15.28 7.31 -1.87
C ILE A 265 -16.03 6.27 -1.05
N MET A 266 -16.36 6.56 0.21
CA MET A 266 -17.12 5.65 1.07
C MET A 266 -18.51 5.37 0.48
N ALA A 267 -19.22 6.39 0.00
CA ALA A 267 -20.50 6.21 -0.65
C ALA A 267 -20.40 5.31 -1.89
N TYR A 268 -19.37 5.51 -2.72
CA TYR A 268 -19.09 4.67 -3.88
C TYR A 268 -18.80 3.21 -3.48
N LEU A 269 -17.93 2.99 -2.49
CA LEU A 269 -17.59 1.67 -1.98
C LEU A 269 -18.81 0.93 -1.41
N MET A 270 -19.71 1.64 -0.74
CA MET A 270 -20.96 1.06 -0.24
C MET A 270 -21.93 0.72 -1.38
N HIS A 271 -22.06 1.59 -2.38
CA HIS A 271 -23.01 1.45 -3.48
C HIS A 271 -22.56 0.42 -4.52
N SER A 272 -21.40 0.64 -5.14
CA SER A 272 -20.90 -0.14 -6.28
C SER A 272 -20.13 -1.38 -5.82
N CYS A 273 -19.39 -1.30 -4.70
CA CYS A 273 -18.62 -2.44 -4.17
C CYS A 273 -19.33 -3.24 -3.06
N ARG A 274 -20.56 -2.85 -2.68
CA ARG A 274 -21.40 -3.55 -1.68
C ARG A 274 -20.78 -3.68 -0.28
N PHE A 275 -19.88 -2.78 0.09
CA PHE A 275 -19.33 -2.74 1.46
C PHE A 275 -20.32 -2.12 2.46
N SER A 276 -20.27 -2.58 3.71
CA SER A 276 -21.03 -1.98 4.82
C SER A 276 -20.23 -0.87 5.50
N LEU A 277 -20.92 0.18 5.98
CA LEU A 277 -20.35 1.13 6.93
C LEU A 277 -20.36 0.49 8.33
N GLN A 278 -19.19 0.29 8.93
CA GLN A 278 -19.03 -0.26 10.28
C GLN A 278 -18.42 0.76 11.23
#